data_AF-A0A1D1YHU5-F1
#
_entry.id   AF-A0A1D1YHU5-F1
#
_cell.length_a   1.000
_cell.length_b   1.000
_cell.length_c   1.000
_cell.angle_alpha   90.00
_cell.angle_beta   90.00
_cell.angle_gamma   90.00
#
_symmetry.space_group_name_H-M   'P 1'
#
loop_
_entity.id
_entity.type
_entity.pdbx_description
1 polymer ?
#
loop_
_entity_poly.entity_id
_entity_poly.type
_entity_poly.pdbx_seq_one_letter_code
_entity_poly.pdbx_strand_id
1 'polypeptide(L)'
;ELESIIHLPRVEIEFCTACRWTLRAGWVAQELLITFGDKIGEVALVPGKTSAVFKVLVNNVVVWDRKQTGRFPELKELKQLIRDLVAPGMALGHSDSAKKVTVEEKEKEQVGATTTDAKEATKSLKCEDC
;
A
#
# COMPACT_ATOMS: atom_id res chain seq x y z
N GLU A 1 -12.57 33.61 -6.03
CA GLU A 1 -11.18 33.16 -6.28
C GLU A 1 -11.22 31.66 -6.49
N LEU A 2 -10.98 31.23 -7.73
CA LEU A 2 -10.95 29.83 -8.14
C LEU A 2 -9.54 29.30 -7.90
N GLU A 3 -9.12 29.22 -6.63
CA GLU A 3 -8.14 28.22 -6.24
C GLU A 3 -8.84 26.89 -6.36
N SER A 4 -8.80 26.42 -7.61
CA SER A 4 -9.08 25.07 -8.05
C SER A 4 -8.89 24.13 -6.87
N ILE A 5 -10.01 23.55 -6.46
CA ILE A 5 -10.10 22.48 -5.51
C ILE A 5 -9.20 21.36 -6.03
N ILE A 6 -7.91 21.39 -5.69
CA ILE A 6 -7.01 20.27 -5.94
C ILE A 6 -7.40 19.25 -4.88
N HIS A 7 -8.39 18.43 -5.22
CA HIS A 7 -8.73 17.29 -4.40
C HIS A 7 -7.54 16.34 -4.42
N LEU A 8 -7.02 16.08 -3.22
CA LEU A 8 -6.08 14.99 -3.01
C LEU A 8 -6.70 13.69 -3.53
N PRO A 9 -5.89 12.75 -4.04
CA PRO A 9 -6.39 11.52 -4.64
C PRO A 9 -7.37 10.77 -3.74
N ARG A 10 -8.48 10.34 -4.33
CA ARG A 10 -9.49 9.47 -3.71
C ARG A 10 -9.13 8.02 -4.00
N VAL A 11 -9.02 7.21 -2.94
CA VAL A 11 -8.85 5.76 -3.07
C VAL A 11 -10.16 5.06 -2.76
N GLU A 12 -10.58 4.13 -3.60
CA GLU A 12 -11.78 3.33 -3.40
C GLU A 12 -11.43 1.86 -3.25
N ILE A 13 -12.04 1.19 -2.28
CA ILE A 13 -11.94 -0.25 -2.09
C ILE A 13 -13.34 -0.82 -2.25
N GLU A 14 -13.65 -1.37 -3.43
CA GLU A 14 -14.88 -2.10 -3.67
C GLU A 14 -14.73 -3.54 -3.18
N PHE A 15 -15.61 -4.01 -2.30
CA PHE A 15 -15.50 -5.34 -1.71
C PHE A 15 -16.85 -6.08 -1.61
N CYS A 16 -16.78 -7.40 -1.74
CA CYS A 16 -17.92 -8.30 -1.54
C CYS A 16 -18.33 -8.34 -0.06
N THR A 17 -19.53 -7.86 0.26
CA THR A 17 -20.10 -7.89 1.62
C THR A 17 -20.51 -9.31 2.03
N ALA A 18 -21.11 -10.09 1.12
CA ALA A 18 -21.50 -11.49 1.36
C ALA A 18 -20.31 -12.41 1.67
N CYS A 19 -19.12 -12.07 1.15
CA CYS A 19 -17.89 -12.81 1.36
C CYS A 19 -17.20 -12.49 2.70
N ARG A 20 -17.79 -11.59 3.51
CA ARG A 20 -17.23 -11.06 4.76
C ARG A 20 -15.85 -10.44 4.60
N TRP A 21 -15.60 -9.77 3.47
CA TRP A 21 -14.31 -9.10 3.21
C TRP A 21 -14.20 -7.69 3.80
N THR A 22 -15.22 -7.23 4.53
CA THR A 22 -15.24 -5.92 5.22
C THR A 22 -14.00 -5.72 6.08
N LEU A 23 -13.59 -6.72 6.86
CA LEU A 23 -12.40 -6.64 7.73
C LEU A 23 -11.12 -6.45 6.92
N ARG A 24 -10.97 -7.18 5.81
CA ARG A 24 -9.81 -7.04 4.93
C ARG A 24 -9.81 -5.66 4.27
N ALA A 25 -10.95 -5.18 3.79
CA ALA A 25 -11.08 -3.87 3.18
C ALA A 25 -10.73 -2.75 4.18
N GLY A 26 -11.26 -2.84 5.41
CA GLY A 26 -10.95 -1.89 6.48
C GLY A 26 -9.49 -1.91 6.93
N TRP A 27 -8.84 -3.08 6.98
CA TRP A 27 -7.41 -3.18 7.25
C TRP A 27 -6.57 -2.55 6.14
N VAL A 28 -6.87 -2.85 4.87
CA VAL A 28 -6.18 -2.22 3.74
C VAL A 28 -6.35 -0.70 3.78
N ALA A 29 -7.56 -0.20 4.08
CA ALA A 29 -7.78 1.24 4.19
C ALA A 29 -6.91 1.90 5.27
N GLN A 30 -6.82 1.29 6.46
CA GLN A 30 -5.96 1.78 7.54
C GLN A 30 -4.49 1.80 7.13
N GLU A 31 -4.01 0.72 6.51
CA GLU A 31 -2.63 0.65 6.02
C GLU A 31 -2.30 1.74 4.99
N LEU A 32 -3.25 2.08 4.11
CA LEU A 32 -3.08 3.15 3.14
C LEU A 32 -3.07 4.52 3.81
N LEU A 33 -4.00 4.78 4.72
CA LEU A 33 -4.05 6.05 5.48
C LEU A 33 -2.77 6.28 6.31
N ILE A 34 -2.27 5.23 6.97
CA ILE A 34 -1.02 5.30 7.74
C ILE A 34 0.19 5.54 6.83
N THR A 35 0.21 4.90 5.65
CA THR A 35 1.37 4.98 4.75
C THR A 35 1.43 6.32 4.01
N PHE A 36 0.29 6.81 3.52
CA PHE A 36 0.24 7.97 2.64
C PHE A 36 -0.10 9.26 3.38
N GLY A 37 -0.66 9.21 4.59
CA GLY A 37 -0.96 10.40 5.39
C GLY A 37 -1.71 11.47 4.59
N ASP A 38 -1.09 12.64 4.45
CA ASP A 38 -1.61 13.81 3.74
C ASP A 38 -1.54 13.73 2.20
N LYS A 39 -1.02 12.63 1.64
CA LYS A 39 -0.89 12.42 0.19
C LYS A 39 -2.14 11.84 -0.46
N ILE A 40 -3.08 11.33 0.32
CA ILE A 40 -4.40 10.89 -0.14
C ILE A 40 -5.48 11.70 0.57
N GLY A 41 -6.56 12.02 -0.12
CA GLY A 41 -7.65 12.81 0.44
C GLY A 41 -8.59 11.96 1.28
N GLU A 42 -8.91 10.76 0.79
CA GLU A 42 -9.79 9.82 1.46
C GLU A 42 -9.57 8.39 0.97
N VAL A 43 -10.00 7.44 1.80
CA VAL A 43 -10.18 6.04 1.41
C VAL A 43 -11.65 5.66 1.62
N ALA A 44 -12.36 5.40 0.52
CA ALA A 44 -13.75 5.00 0.54
C ALA A 44 -13.89 3.47 0.53
N LEU A 45 -14.58 2.92 1.52
CA LEU A 45 -15.01 1.53 1.55
C LEU A 45 -16.36 1.40 0.83
N VAL A 46 -16.38 0.73 -0.32
CA VAL A 46 -17.56 0.64 -1.18
C VAL A 46 -18.12 -0.79 -1.16
N PRO A 47 -19.33 -1.01 -0.62
CA PRO A 47 -20.02 -2.29 -0.73
C PRO A 47 -20.29 -2.65 -2.21
N GLY A 48 -19.63 -3.69 -2.70
CA GLY A 48 -19.78 -4.15 -4.08
C GLY A 48 -21.01 -5.01 -4.29
N LYS A 49 -21.68 -4.83 -5.43
CA LYS A 49 -22.87 -5.63 -5.83
C LYS A 49 -22.50 -6.99 -6.41
N THR A 50 -21.24 -7.15 -6.82
CA THR A 50 -20.76 -8.34 -7.53
C THR A 50 -20.15 -9.35 -6.57
N SER A 51 -20.49 -10.63 -6.71
CA SER A 51 -19.87 -11.70 -5.92
C SER A 51 -18.35 -11.74 -6.13
N ALA A 52 -17.63 -11.98 -5.03
CA ALA A 52 -16.18 -12.11 -4.98
C ALA A 52 -15.40 -10.92 -5.57
N VAL A 53 -15.99 -9.71 -5.56
CA VAL A 53 -15.32 -8.47 -5.94
C VAL A 53 -14.38 -8.01 -4.83
N PHE A 54 -13.15 -7.69 -5.21
CA PHE A 54 -12.20 -6.93 -4.40
C PHE A 54 -11.36 -6.10 -5.37
N LYS A 55 -11.70 -4.82 -5.49
CA LYS A 55 -11.05 -3.88 -6.41
C LYS A 55 -10.55 -2.67 -5.67
N VAL A 56 -9.41 -2.15 -6.08
CA VAL A 56 -8.85 -0.91 -5.58
C VAL A 56 -8.73 0.06 -6.74
N LEU A 57 -9.29 1.26 -6.57
CA LEU A 57 -9.23 2.34 -7.56
C LEU A 57 -8.60 3.58 -6.94
N VAL A 58 -7.88 4.34 -7.76
CA VAL A 58 -7.36 5.67 -7.42
C VAL A 58 -7.88 6.64 -8.46
N ASN A 59 -8.69 7.63 -8.06
CA ASN A 59 -9.35 8.58 -8.97
C ASN A 59 -10.01 7.87 -10.18
N ASN A 60 -10.80 6.83 -9.90
CA ASN A 60 -11.49 5.98 -10.87
C ASN A 60 -10.58 5.11 -11.78
N VAL A 61 -9.26 5.14 -11.59
CA VAL A 61 -8.32 4.25 -12.28
C VAL A 61 -8.17 2.97 -11.47
N VAL A 62 -8.40 1.81 -12.10
CA VAL A 62 -8.26 0.51 -11.46
C VAL A 62 -6.77 0.21 -11.22
N VAL A 63 -6.39 0.14 -9.94
CA VAL A 63 -5.04 -0.21 -9.50
C VAL A 63 -4.93 -1.70 -9.20
N TRP A 64 -6.03 -2.29 -8.69
CA TRP A 64 -6.10 -3.72 -8.41
C TRP A 64 -7.47 -4.27 -8.74
N ASP A 65 -7.52 -5.44 -9.38
CA ASP A 65 -8.72 -6.24 -9.53
C ASP A 65 -8.43 -7.72 -9.21
N ARG A 66 -8.99 -8.21 -8.10
CA ARG A 66 -8.86 -9.62 -7.71
C ARG A 66 -9.33 -10.57 -8.80
N LYS A 67 -10.34 -10.22 -9.60
CA LYS A 67 -10.82 -11.12 -10.66
C LYS A 67 -9.80 -11.29 -11.78
N GLN A 68 -8.99 -10.26 -12.04
CA GLN A 68 -7.93 -10.31 -13.05
C GLN A 68 -6.70 -11.06 -12.54
N THR A 69 -6.31 -10.82 -11.28
CA THR A 69 -5.10 -11.41 -10.70
C THR A 69 -5.31 -12.78 -10.06
N GLY A 70 -6.57 -13.17 -9.81
CA GLY A 70 -6.93 -14.41 -9.13
C GLY A 70 -6.60 -14.44 -7.63
N ARG A 71 -6.00 -13.37 -7.09
CA ARG A 71 -5.53 -13.29 -5.69
C ARG A 71 -5.83 -11.94 -5.06
N PHE A 72 -5.70 -11.89 -3.74
CA PHE A 72 -5.68 -10.61 -3.02
C PHE A 72 -4.35 -9.87 -3.28
N PRO A 73 -4.34 -8.54 -3.22
CA PRO A 73 -3.10 -7.78 -3.32
C PRO A 73 -2.20 -8.11 -2.13
N GLU A 74 -0.90 -8.28 -2.39
CA GLU A 74 0.08 -8.12 -1.30
C GLU A 74 0.18 -6.64 -0.98
N LEU A 75 0.21 -6.30 0.30
CA LEU A 75 0.12 -4.91 0.73
C LEU A 75 1.29 -4.06 0.20
N LYS A 76 2.48 -4.66 0.13
CA LYS A 76 3.67 -4.02 -0.43
C LYS A 76 3.47 -3.61 -1.88
N GLU A 77 3.01 -4.54 -2.72
CA GLU A 77 2.72 -4.31 -4.15
C GLU A 77 1.64 -3.24 -4.31
N LEU A 78 0.57 -3.31 -3.51
CA LEU A 78 -0.50 -2.32 -3.56
C LEU A 78 -0.01 -0.91 -3.21
N LYS A 79 0.81 -0.78 -2.16
CA LYS A 79 1.40 0.50 -1.76
C LYS A 79 2.31 1.06 -2.87
N GLN A 80 3.11 0.22 -3.53
CA GLN A 80 3.95 0.65 -4.65
C GLN A 80 3.10 1.17 -5.83
N LEU A 81 2.10 0.40 -6.26
CA LEU A 81 1.21 0.78 -7.37
C LEU A 81 0.46 2.09 -7.09
N ILE A 82 -0.03 2.28 -5.86
CA ILE A 82 -0.69 3.53 -5.48
C ILE A 82 0.32 4.67 -5.43
N ARG A 83 1.52 4.47 -4.86
CA ARG A 83 2.59 5.49 -4.80
C ARG A 83 2.95 6.00 -6.18
N ASP A 84 3.10 5.11 -7.15
CA ASP A 84 3.45 5.47 -8.53
C ASP A 84 2.41 6.41 -9.16
N LEU A 85 1.15 6.37 -8.70
CA LEU A 85 0.07 7.24 -9.15
C LEU A 85 -0.08 8.52 -8.30
N VAL A 86 0.05 8.43 -6.98
CA VAL A 86 -0.26 9.56 -6.06
C VAL A 86 0.96 10.39 -5.68
N ALA A 87 2.13 9.77 -5.59
CA ALA A 87 3.36 10.41 -5.10
C ALA A 87 4.62 9.69 -5.61
N PRO A 88 4.94 9.77 -6.93
CA PRO A 88 6.00 8.98 -7.56
C PRO A 88 7.41 9.17 -6.97
N GLY A 89 7.67 10.29 -6.28
CA GLY A 89 8.94 10.57 -5.60
C GLY A 89 8.99 10.12 -4.12
N MET A 90 7.92 9.57 -3.57
CA MET A 90 7.86 9.15 -2.16
C MET A 90 8.55 7.81 -1.96
N ALA A 91 9.48 7.76 -0.99
CA ALA A 91 10.08 6.52 -0.53
C ALA A 91 9.12 5.77 0.40
N LEU A 92 8.93 4.48 0.19
CA LEU A 92 8.11 3.58 1.01
C LEU A 92 8.94 2.68 1.93
N GLY A 93 10.23 3.00 2.12
CA GLY A 93 11.16 2.25 2.97
C GLY A 93 11.27 0.78 2.54
N HIS A 94 10.97 -0.16 3.44
CA HIS A 94 11.01 -1.61 3.16
C HIS A 94 10.04 -2.07 2.06
N SER A 95 9.07 -1.24 1.69
CA SER A 95 8.16 -1.54 0.60
C SER A 95 8.76 -1.24 -0.78
N ASP A 96 9.82 -0.44 -0.90
CA ASP A 96 10.49 -0.17 -2.19
C ASP A 96 11.50 -1.24 -2.59
N SER A 97 11.97 -2.08 -1.65
CA SER A 97 12.96 -3.11 -1.98
C SER A 97 12.35 -4.15 -2.92
N ALA A 98 12.91 -4.33 -4.11
CA ALA A 98 12.46 -5.37 -5.03
C ALA A 98 12.43 -6.73 -4.32
N LYS A 99 11.31 -7.46 -4.44
CA LYS A 99 11.23 -8.86 -4.04
C LYS A 99 12.33 -9.58 -4.82
N LYS A 100 13.40 -10.01 -4.15
CA LYS A 100 14.43 -10.84 -4.79
C LYS A 100 13.72 -12.08 -5.33
N VAL A 101 13.55 -12.15 -6.65
CA VAL A 101 13.23 -13.41 -7.31
C VAL A 101 14.49 -14.25 -7.15
N THR A 102 14.48 -15.14 -6.17
CA THR A 102 15.51 -16.15 -6.01
C THR A 102 15.32 -17.17 -7.12
N VAL A 103 16.05 -17.00 -8.21
CA VAL A 103 16.40 -18.12 -9.09
C VAL A 103 17.50 -18.87 -8.33
N GLU A 104 17.17 -20.07 -7.86
CA GLU A 104 18.15 -20.99 -7.28
C GLU A 104 19.09 -21.48 -8.38
N GLU A 105 20.39 -21.24 -8.23
CA GLU A 105 21.44 -22.19 -8.58
C GLU A 105 22.73 -21.88 -7.78
N LYS A 106 23.32 -22.94 -7.21
CA LYS A 106 24.53 -23.02 -6.36
C LYS A 106 25.78 -22.52 -7.14
N GLU A 107 26.95 -22.19 -6.57
CA GLU A 107 27.65 -22.63 -5.37
C GLU A 107 28.86 -21.70 -5.08
N LYS A 108 29.12 -21.39 -3.78
CA LYS A 108 30.39 -21.05 -3.06
C LYS A 108 31.32 -19.94 -3.63
N GLU A 109 32.01 -19.11 -2.84
CA GLU A 109 32.81 -19.39 -1.64
C GLU A 109 33.06 -18.10 -0.81
N GLN A 110 33.48 -18.33 0.43
CA GLN A 110 33.60 -17.43 1.57
C GLN A 110 34.73 -16.38 1.51
N VAL A 111 34.63 -15.43 2.46
CA VAL A 111 35.65 -14.73 3.27
C VAL A 111 35.33 -13.23 3.24
N GLY A 112 35.10 -12.49 4.32
CA GLY A 112 35.08 -12.74 5.76
C GLY A 112 34.99 -11.38 6.48
N ALA A 113 34.71 -11.43 7.78
CA ALA A 113 35.12 -10.46 8.80
C ALA A 113 34.33 -9.12 8.97
N THR A 114 33.72 -9.03 10.16
CA THR A 114 33.84 -7.91 11.14
C THR A 114 32.69 -6.89 11.28
N THR A 115 32.03 -7.00 12.46
CA THR A 115 31.49 -5.99 13.43
C THR A 115 31.33 -4.53 12.97
N THR A 116 30.32 -3.74 13.35
CA THR A 116 29.81 -3.38 14.70
C THR A 116 28.49 -2.59 14.58
N ASP A 117 27.78 -2.50 15.70
CA ASP A 117 26.64 -1.64 16.06
C ASP A 117 26.50 -0.26 15.39
N ALA A 118 25.24 0.13 15.13
CA ALA A 118 24.78 1.49 15.34
C ALA A 118 23.25 1.53 15.54
N LYS A 119 22.84 1.86 16.77
CA LYS A 119 21.53 2.42 17.10
C LYS A 119 21.35 3.72 16.32
N GLU A 120 20.17 3.97 15.76
CA GLU A 120 19.64 5.33 15.83
C GLU A 120 18.11 5.36 15.85
N ALA A 121 17.63 6.09 16.85
CA ALA A 121 16.24 6.26 17.20
C ALA A 121 15.56 7.23 16.23
N THR A 122 14.47 6.80 15.60
CA THR A 122 13.54 7.75 14.99
C THR A 122 12.54 8.19 16.03
N LYS A 123 12.71 9.45 16.43
CA LYS A 123 11.86 10.24 17.30
C LYS A 123 10.41 10.15 16.83
N SER A 124 9.58 9.41 17.57
CA SER A 124 8.13 9.45 17.44
C SER A 124 7.67 10.90 17.60
N LEU A 125 7.08 11.46 16.55
CA LEU A 125 6.27 12.65 16.67
C LEU A 125 5.12 12.30 17.62
N LYS A 126 5.14 12.99 18.76
CA LYS A 126 4.19 12.80 19.83
C LYS A 126 2.84 13.29 19.33
N CYS A 127 1.93 12.35 19.10
CA CYS A 127 0.52 12.64 18.93
C CYS A 127 -0.01 12.90 20.35
N GLU A 128 0.11 14.15 20.80
CA GLU A 128 -0.59 14.60 22.00
C GLU A 128 -2.00 14.94 21.52
N ASP A 129 -2.97 14.14 21.99
CA ASP A 129 -4.41 14.16 21.66
C ASP A 129 -4.87 13.32 20.45
N CYS A 130 -4.73 11.98 20.57
CA CYS A 130 -5.54 10.99 19.82
C CYS A 130 -6.22 10.01 20.77
#